data_AF-A0A8H6TTV7-F1
#
_entry.id   AF-A0A8H6TTV7-F1
#
_cell.length_a   1.000
_cell.length_b   1.000
_cell.length_c   1.000
_cell.angle_alpha   90.00
_cell.angle_beta   90.00
_cell.angle_gamma   90.00
#
_symmetry.space_group_name_H-M   'P 1'
#
loop_
_entity.id
_entity.type
_entity.pdbx_description
1 polymer ?
#
loop_
_entity_poly.entity_id
_entity_poly.type
_entity_poly.pdbx_seq_one_letter_code
_entity_poly.pdbx_strand_id
1 'polypeptide(L)'
;MLSLAAFLVLSAAWGVASAVDKSNFVSTNGTGFSVNGSEFRFIGTNVYWLQALDNDEASHTKDHELRLSKAQDIDNVLGNISLANITVVRTWAFNDVPQVPENGTWFQVLNNNGTATLNMNETTGLPKLDRIFDMAAKHNITILPVLTNNYNPIAGDNLTDPDVLGLGRRDVLTGNALPRNYLVRCFLTPMISLSPSRRATISVEWQDADAYVRAFNGTSHDEFYTNPDIIAAFENYTVTLVKRYVNRTNLLAWELANDPRCNSSIAASPSCNTTIITLWHSRIATLINETDPNHLVSAGTAGFFCADCPKSFPPHTVPPPQTSPTPDQRRNAKTMPKPLTNKRILAERKESRKKNRALKMKKSPPAEGVRVRGRWIATPTRRQEEDQGVGSAFDGSTGVDSEDILSIPQIGFSSFQLFPDQNQYAPNDPSLSAFNNTLEAGLNWIIAHGESATMFGKPIVLSGFGLVTQNAAPFFVPFNTTIAPFANSQVGNISLDPGVLPFGVTDAQQDDAYSQWLQQGILSGLAGIIQYQWGQGNLTAGPANASIIAPSISENGVVSSNGVTTQPNSTGISPQDGYSFAGQGESTVQGTLSGAANQFVPDS
;
A
#
# COMPACT_ATOMS: atom_id res chain seq x y z
N MET A 1 -67.38 -17.04 -48.20
CA MET A 1 -66.32 -16.01 -48.31
C MET A 1 -66.09 -15.41 -46.92
N LEU A 2 -64.84 -15.08 -46.64
CA LEU A 2 -64.26 -14.49 -45.42
C LEU A 2 -63.80 -15.45 -44.31
N SER A 3 -62.47 -15.58 -44.30
CA SER A 3 -61.58 -16.28 -43.38
C SER A 3 -61.34 -15.42 -42.14
N LEU A 4 -61.33 -16.03 -40.95
CA LEU A 4 -60.92 -15.41 -39.69
C LEU A 4 -59.38 -15.47 -39.58
N ALA A 5 -58.70 -14.33 -39.66
CA ALA A 5 -57.27 -14.22 -39.36
C ALA A 5 -57.08 -13.76 -37.91
N ALA A 6 -56.45 -14.61 -37.10
CA ALA A 6 -56.00 -14.27 -35.75
C ALA A 6 -54.70 -13.43 -35.84
N PHE A 7 -54.72 -12.22 -35.28
CA PHE A 7 -53.52 -11.40 -35.11
C PHE A 7 -52.77 -11.85 -33.84
N LEU A 8 -51.63 -12.50 -34.05
CA LEU A 8 -50.62 -12.73 -33.01
C LEU A 8 -49.80 -11.45 -32.85
N VAL A 9 -49.95 -10.77 -31.72
CA VAL A 9 -49.05 -9.67 -31.33
C VAL A 9 -47.80 -10.30 -30.73
N LEU A 10 -46.72 -10.40 -31.53
CA LEU A 10 -45.39 -10.68 -31.01
C LEU A 10 -44.88 -9.43 -30.29
N SER A 11 -44.88 -9.43 -28.96
CA SER A 11 -44.09 -8.49 -28.16
C SER A 11 -42.61 -8.88 -28.30
N ALA A 12 -41.87 -8.18 -29.15
CA ALA A 12 -40.42 -8.27 -29.18
C ALA A 12 -39.86 -7.65 -27.90
N ALA A 13 -39.55 -8.49 -26.91
CA ALA A 13 -38.71 -8.09 -25.80
C ALA A 13 -37.30 -7.83 -26.37
N TRP A 14 -36.93 -6.56 -26.52
CA TRP A 14 -35.54 -6.17 -26.74
C TRP A 14 -34.79 -6.42 -25.43
N GLY A 15 -34.33 -7.65 -25.24
CA GLY A 15 -33.29 -7.94 -24.29
C GLY A 15 -32.05 -7.18 -24.75
N VAL A 16 -31.66 -6.16 -24.00
CA VAL A 16 -30.32 -5.61 -24.10
C VAL A 16 -29.40 -6.70 -23.55
N ALA A 17 -28.97 -7.61 -24.43
CA ALA A 17 -27.80 -8.41 -24.13
C ALA A 17 -26.67 -7.40 -23.95
N SER A 18 -26.16 -7.24 -22.72
CA SER A 18 -24.89 -6.55 -22.49
C SER A 18 -23.89 -7.17 -23.44
N ALA A 19 -23.46 -6.41 -24.44
CA ALA A 19 -22.36 -6.83 -25.28
C ALA A 19 -21.20 -7.14 -24.35
N VAL A 20 -20.70 -8.38 -24.36
CA VAL A 20 -19.47 -8.74 -23.66
C VAL A 20 -18.40 -7.86 -24.29
N ASP A 21 -17.94 -6.85 -23.56
CA ASP A 21 -16.88 -5.97 -24.02
C ASP A 21 -15.60 -6.80 -24.14
N LYS A 22 -15.19 -7.09 -25.37
CA LYS A 22 -13.96 -7.83 -25.69
C LYS A 22 -12.78 -6.86 -25.78
N SER A 23 -12.66 -6.00 -24.78
CA SER A 23 -11.50 -5.13 -24.64
C SER A 23 -10.33 -5.94 -24.11
N ASN A 24 -9.14 -5.72 -24.69
CA ASN A 24 -7.88 -6.25 -24.19
C ASN A 24 -7.38 -5.47 -22.96
N PHE A 25 -8.05 -4.38 -22.59
CA PHE A 25 -7.79 -3.60 -21.39
C PHE A 25 -8.64 -4.10 -20.22
N VAL A 26 -8.11 -3.98 -19.01
CA VAL A 26 -8.87 -4.26 -17.80
C VAL A 26 -9.99 -3.22 -17.65
N SER A 27 -11.21 -3.70 -17.44
CA SER A 27 -12.42 -2.90 -17.24
C SER A 27 -13.12 -3.32 -15.95
N THR A 28 -14.10 -2.54 -15.49
CA THR A 28 -14.91 -2.88 -14.31
C THR A 28 -16.25 -3.49 -14.71
N ASN A 29 -16.67 -4.54 -14.01
CA ASN A 29 -18.00 -5.10 -14.11
C ASN A 29 -18.60 -5.28 -12.70
N GLY A 30 -19.40 -4.31 -12.27
CA GLY A 30 -19.88 -4.23 -10.89
C GLY A 30 -18.71 -4.12 -9.92
N THR A 31 -18.63 -5.05 -8.96
CA THR A 31 -17.59 -5.06 -7.92
C THR A 31 -16.29 -5.77 -8.35
N GLY A 32 -16.22 -6.29 -9.58
CA GLY A 32 -15.05 -7.03 -10.08
C GLY A 32 -14.42 -6.39 -11.30
N PHE A 33 -13.26 -6.91 -11.70
CA PHE A 33 -12.63 -6.55 -12.98
C PHE A 33 -12.96 -7.58 -14.06
N SER A 34 -12.88 -7.15 -15.32
CA SER A 34 -12.96 -8.02 -16.49
C SER A 34 -11.92 -7.66 -17.53
N VAL A 35 -11.36 -8.66 -18.19
CA VAL A 35 -10.46 -8.51 -19.34
C VAL A 35 -10.79 -9.58 -20.37
N ASN A 36 -10.85 -9.22 -21.66
CA ASN A 36 -11.22 -10.15 -22.73
C ASN A 36 -12.57 -10.88 -22.52
N GLY A 37 -13.51 -10.24 -21.81
CA GLY A 37 -14.81 -10.83 -21.48
C GLY A 37 -14.80 -11.86 -20.34
N SER A 38 -13.65 -12.11 -19.71
CA SER A 38 -13.52 -12.99 -18.54
C SER A 38 -13.31 -12.18 -17.27
N GLU A 39 -13.72 -12.74 -16.13
CA GLU A 39 -13.44 -12.17 -14.82
C GLU A 39 -11.93 -12.10 -14.57
N PHE A 40 -11.46 -10.98 -14.04
CA PHE A 40 -10.07 -10.75 -13.69
C PHE A 40 -9.95 -10.53 -12.18
N ARG A 41 -9.68 -11.61 -11.44
CA ARG A 41 -9.34 -11.56 -10.02
C ARG A 41 -7.89 -11.97 -9.84
N PHE A 42 -7.21 -11.36 -8.88
CA PHE A 42 -5.78 -11.56 -8.74
C PHE A 42 -5.30 -11.53 -7.29
N ILE A 43 -4.25 -12.31 -7.05
CA ILE A 43 -3.29 -12.05 -5.99
C ILE A 43 -2.08 -11.36 -6.62
N GLY A 44 -1.63 -10.29 -5.98
CA GLY A 44 -0.52 -9.45 -6.41
C GLY A 44 0.58 -9.33 -5.36
N THR A 45 1.69 -8.69 -5.73
CA THR A 45 2.73 -8.26 -4.76
C THR A 45 3.27 -6.87 -5.09
N ASN A 46 3.80 -6.17 -4.08
CA ASN A 46 4.47 -4.89 -4.23
C ASN A 46 5.97 -5.12 -4.50
N VAL A 47 6.49 -4.44 -5.52
CA VAL A 47 7.92 -4.44 -5.89
C VAL A 47 8.34 -3.00 -6.18
N TYR A 48 8.35 -2.15 -5.15
CA TYR A 48 8.55 -0.70 -5.31
C TYR A 48 9.95 -0.30 -5.79
N TRP A 49 10.89 -1.24 -5.74
CA TRP A 49 12.31 -1.09 -6.05
C TRP A 49 12.70 -1.60 -7.44
N LEU A 50 11.73 -2.12 -8.21
CA LEU A 50 11.98 -2.81 -9.48
C LEU A 50 12.66 -1.92 -10.52
N GLN A 51 12.21 -0.68 -10.65
CA GLN A 51 12.77 0.35 -11.54
C GLN A 51 14.21 0.73 -11.22
N ALA A 52 14.68 0.33 -10.04
CA ALA A 52 15.98 0.67 -9.54
C ALA A 52 17.04 -0.41 -9.87
N LEU A 53 16.63 -1.65 -10.20
CA LEU A 53 17.55 -2.75 -10.54
C LEU A 53 18.33 -2.54 -11.84
N ASP A 54 17.74 -1.82 -12.79
CA ASP A 54 18.27 -1.68 -14.15
C ASP A 54 19.36 -0.60 -14.27
N ASN A 55 20.21 -0.39 -13.26
CA ASN A 55 21.20 0.69 -13.26
C ASN A 55 22.34 0.39 -14.26
N ASP A 56 22.08 0.60 -15.54
CA ASP A 56 23.08 0.82 -16.57
C ASP A 56 23.88 2.07 -16.18
N GLU A 57 25.15 1.91 -15.86
CA GLU A 57 26.05 3.05 -15.66
C GLU A 57 26.05 3.91 -16.94
N ALA A 58 25.62 5.15 -16.79
CA ALA A 58 25.89 6.20 -17.75
C ALA A 58 27.40 6.51 -17.67
N SER A 59 28.16 5.91 -18.58
CA SER A 59 29.58 6.14 -18.85
C SER A 59 30.61 5.23 -18.14
N HIS A 60 31.44 4.61 -19.01
CA HIS A 60 32.80 4.05 -18.80
C HIS A 60 33.02 2.54 -18.64
N THR A 61 32.03 1.71 -18.34
CA THR A 61 32.22 0.24 -18.46
C THR A 61 31.92 -0.23 -19.90
N LYS A 62 32.95 -0.73 -20.60
CA LYS A 62 32.83 -1.35 -21.95
C LYS A 62 32.20 -2.75 -21.90
N ASP A 63 31.83 -3.23 -20.72
CA ASP A 63 31.44 -4.62 -20.52
C ASP A 63 29.96 -4.82 -20.78
N HIS A 64 29.65 -5.40 -21.95
CA HIS A 64 28.28 -5.72 -22.37
C HIS A 64 27.63 -6.79 -21.48
N GLU A 65 28.44 -7.66 -20.86
CA GLU A 65 27.97 -8.79 -20.06
C GLU A 65 27.32 -8.34 -18.73
N LEU A 66 27.88 -7.33 -18.08
CA LEU A 66 27.32 -6.75 -16.83
C LEU A 66 26.01 -5.99 -17.06
N ARG A 67 25.84 -5.35 -18.24
CA ARG A 67 24.58 -4.69 -18.61
C ARG A 67 23.46 -5.72 -18.83
N LEU A 68 23.77 -6.83 -19.50
CA LEU A 68 22.83 -7.93 -19.67
C LEU A 68 22.41 -8.57 -18.34
N SER A 69 23.33 -8.68 -17.36
CA SER A 69 23.02 -9.33 -16.08
C SER A 69 22.05 -8.53 -15.20
N LYS A 70 22.11 -7.18 -15.20
CA LYS A 70 21.17 -6.34 -14.44
C LYS A 70 19.77 -6.32 -15.05
N ALA A 71 19.66 -6.31 -16.38
CA ALA A 71 18.39 -6.51 -17.07
C ALA A 71 17.80 -7.90 -16.77
N GLN A 72 18.65 -8.91 -16.58
CA GLN A 72 18.24 -10.26 -16.19
C GLN A 72 17.65 -10.31 -14.76
N ASP A 73 18.02 -9.40 -13.87
CA ASP A 73 17.42 -9.36 -12.52
C ASP A 73 15.93 -9.02 -12.56
N ILE A 74 15.51 -8.07 -13.40
CA ILE A 74 14.08 -7.75 -13.58
C ILE A 74 13.33 -8.97 -14.15
N ASP A 75 13.91 -9.63 -15.15
CA ASP A 75 13.33 -10.84 -15.75
C ASP A 75 13.21 -11.98 -14.73
N ASN A 76 14.23 -12.18 -13.89
CA ASN A 76 14.24 -13.20 -12.84
C ASN A 76 13.23 -12.90 -11.74
N VAL A 77 13.15 -11.65 -11.27
CA VAL A 77 12.16 -11.21 -10.27
C VAL A 77 10.75 -11.49 -10.78
N LEU A 78 10.44 -11.01 -11.99
CA LEU A 78 9.11 -11.19 -12.58
C LEU A 78 8.82 -12.67 -12.89
N GLY A 79 9.82 -13.44 -13.31
CA GLY A 79 9.70 -14.88 -13.49
C GLY A 79 9.38 -15.62 -12.18
N ASN A 80 10.07 -15.30 -11.08
CA ASN A 80 9.81 -15.91 -9.78
C ASN A 80 8.42 -15.54 -9.23
N ILE A 81 7.98 -14.29 -9.42
CA ILE A 81 6.63 -13.85 -9.08
C ILE A 81 5.59 -14.65 -9.87
N SER A 82 5.81 -14.80 -11.18
CA SER A 82 4.92 -15.57 -12.06
C SER A 82 4.85 -17.05 -11.66
N LEU A 83 5.98 -17.65 -11.27
CA LEU A 83 6.03 -19.03 -10.75
C LEU A 83 5.24 -19.23 -9.45
N ALA A 84 5.00 -18.17 -8.68
CA ALA A 84 4.13 -18.18 -7.51
C ALA A 84 2.63 -18.02 -7.86
N ASN A 85 2.28 -18.01 -9.16
CA ASN A 85 0.95 -17.71 -9.70
C ASN A 85 0.45 -16.28 -9.39
N ILE A 86 1.36 -15.35 -9.11
CA ILE A 86 1.05 -13.94 -8.91
C ILE A 86 1.00 -13.25 -10.28
N THR A 87 -0.11 -12.59 -10.58
CA THR A 87 -0.39 -12.02 -11.91
C THR A 87 -0.40 -10.50 -11.96
N VAL A 88 -0.32 -9.83 -10.80
CA VAL A 88 -0.28 -8.37 -10.71
C VAL A 88 0.90 -7.91 -9.86
N VAL A 89 1.68 -6.96 -10.39
CA VAL A 89 2.77 -6.30 -9.67
C VAL A 89 2.44 -4.82 -9.51
N ARG A 90 2.37 -4.36 -8.26
CA ARG A 90 2.30 -2.93 -7.93
C ARG A 90 3.72 -2.40 -7.78
N THR A 91 4.06 -1.37 -8.54
CA THR A 91 5.42 -0.80 -8.54
C THR A 91 5.39 0.72 -8.72
N TRP A 92 6.46 1.39 -8.31
CA TRP A 92 6.58 2.83 -8.45
C TRP A 92 6.95 3.17 -9.89
N ALA A 93 6.12 3.99 -10.52
CA ALA A 93 6.44 4.59 -11.80
C ALA A 93 7.13 5.95 -11.65
N PHE A 94 7.33 6.43 -10.42
CA PHE A 94 8.13 7.60 -10.08
C PHE A 94 9.51 7.21 -9.54
N ASN A 95 10.46 8.10 -9.78
CA ASN A 95 11.79 8.05 -9.23
C ASN A 95 12.39 9.43 -9.49
N ASP A 96 12.45 10.23 -8.48
CA ASP A 96 12.11 11.61 -8.66
C ASP A 96 13.22 12.20 -7.69
N VAL A 97 14.15 13.08 -8.16
CA VAL A 97 15.37 13.56 -7.44
C VAL A 97 15.58 15.11 -7.33
N PRO A 98 16.19 15.64 -6.24
CA PRO A 98 16.46 17.09 -6.07
C PRO A 98 17.51 17.66 -7.04
N GLN A 99 18.35 16.80 -7.59
CA GLN A 99 19.45 17.11 -8.50
C GLN A 99 19.81 15.86 -9.30
N VAL A 100 20.37 16.02 -10.49
CA VAL A 100 20.75 14.91 -11.35
C VAL A 100 21.82 14.06 -10.65
N PRO A 101 21.57 12.76 -10.38
CA PRO A 101 22.56 11.89 -9.77
C PRO A 101 23.65 11.53 -10.78
N GLU A 102 24.86 11.26 -10.27
CA GLU A 102 25.98 10.79 -11.09
C GLU A 102 25.68 9.41 -11.71
N ASN A 103 24.99 8.54 -10.97
CA ASN A 103 24.64 7.18 -11.37
C ASN A 103 23.22 6.82 -10.93
N GLY A 104 22.60 5.89 -11.66
CA GLY A 104 21.32 5.28 -11.30
C GLY A 104 20.12 5.83 -12.06
N THR A 105 18.97 5.22 -11.80
CA THR A 105 17.68 5.59 -12.39
C THR A 105 17.11 6.83 -11.71
N TRP A 106 16.60 7.77 -12.50
CA TRP A 106 15.81 8.92 -12.08
C TRP A 106 14.97 9.41 -13.26
N PHE A 107 13.75 9.84 -13.01
CA PHE A 107 12.69 10.17 -13.98
C PHE A 107 12.38 11.66 -14.02
N GLN A 108 12.64 12.39 -12.95
CA GLN A 108 12.45 13.84 -12.90
C GLN A 108 13.41 14.47 -11.90
N VAL A 109 13.92 15.66 -12.22
CA VAL A 109 14.60 16.53 -11.27
C VAL A 109 13.67 17.63 -10.79
N LEU A 110 13.49 17.76 -9.48
CA LEU A 110 12.82 18.90 -8.86
C LEU A 110 13.85 19.90 -8.33
N ASN A 111 14.01 21.01 -9.04
CA ASN A 111 14.95 22.05 -8.68
C ASN A 111 14.38 22.95 -7.59
N ASN A 112 15.22 23.36 -6.63
CA ASN A 112 14.87 24.26 -5.52
C ASN A 112 14.40 25.68 -5.93
N ASN A 113 14.32 25.97 -7.22
CA ASN A 113 13.74 27.18 -7.77
C ASN A 113 12.27 27.00 -8.20
N GLY A 114 11.61 25.91 -7.80
CA GLY A 114 10.24 25.60 -8.18
C GLY A 114 10.09 25.15 -9.64
N THR A 115 11.06 24.44 -10.19
CA THR A 115 10.97 23.90 -11.56
C THR A 115 11.22 22.41 -11.60
N ALA A 116 10.48 21.70 -12.47
CA ALA A 116 10.59 20.26 -12.64
C ALA A 116 11.05 19.91 -14.06
N THR A 117 12.04 19.03 -14.18
CA THR A 117 12.61 18.61 -15.48
C THR A 117 12.60 17.10 -15.61
N LEU A 118 11.95 16.58 -16.65
CA LEU A 118 11.82 15.14 -16.91
C LEU A 118 13.09 14.54 -17.52
N ASN A 119 13.41 13.31 -17.14
CA ASN A 119 14.47 12.50 -17.75
C ASN A 119 13.92 11.59 -18.83
N MET A 120 14.20 11.92 -20.09
CA MET A 120 13.86 11.08 -21.25
C MET A 120 15.04 10.24 -21.74
N ASN A 121 16.13 10.15 -20.98
CA ASN A 121 17.29 9.34 -21.34
C ASN A 121 16.93 7.84 -21.32
N GLU A 122 17.29 7.11 -22.37
CA GLU A 122 16.94 5.69 -22.55
C GLU A 122 17.50 4.75 -21.46
N THR A 123 18.63 5.10 -20.83
CA THR A 123 19.32 4.21 -19.88
C THR A 123 19.15 4.62 -18.42
N THR A 124 18.69 5.84 -18.15
CA THR A 124 18.54 6.38 -16.79
C THR A 124 17.16 6.96 -16.49
N GLY A 125 16.36 7.22 -17.52
CA GLY A 125 15.11 7.98 -17.45
C GLY A 125 13.83 7.15 -17.55
N LEU A 126 12.73 7.86 -17.81
CA LEU A 126 11.39 7.29 -17.96
C LEU A 126 11.29 6.09 -18.92
N PRO A 127 12.00 6.05 -20.08
CA PRO A 127 11.97 4.90 -20.98
C PRO A 127 12.31 3.55 -20.33
N LYS A 128 12.95 3.52 -19.16
CA LYS A 128 13.25 2.28 -18.44
C LYS A 128 12.01 1.52 -17.97
N LEU A 129 10.92 2.24 -17.73
CA LEU A 129 9.65 1.58 -17.41
C LEU A 129 9.15 0.73 -18.59
N ASP A 130 9.56 1.03 -19.84
CA ASP A 130 9.24 0.19 -21.00
C ASP A 130 9.72 -1.24 -20.80
N ARG A 131 10.96 -1.41 -20.29
CA ARG A 131 11.56 -2.71 -20.04
C ARG A 131 10.78 -3.49 -18.97
N ILE A 132 10.32 -2.82 -17.92
CA ILE A 132 9.46 -3.44 -16.91
C ILE A 132 8.16 -3.92 -17.55
N PHE A 133 7.48 -3.09 -18.35
CA PHE A 133 6.26 -3.49 -19.03
C PHE A 133 6.49 -4.66 -20.01
N ASP A 134 7.57 -4.63 -20.79
CA ASP A 134 7.89 -5.69 -21.76
C ASP A 134 8.21 -7.02 -21.07
N MET A 135 9.02 -7.00 -20.00
CA MET A 135 9.34 -8.21 -19.23
C MET A 135 8.14 -8.71 -18.44
N ALA A 136 7.31 -7.82 -17.90
CA ALA A 136 6.08 -8.22 -17.23
C ALA A 136 5.12 -8.92 -18.20
N ALA A 137 4.98 -8.39 -19.43
CA ALA A 137 4.19 -9.04 -20.47
C ALA A 137 4.71 -10.44 -20.82
N LYS A 138 6.05 -10.62 -20.91
CA LYS A 138 6.67 -11.94 -21.12
C LYS A 138 6.28 -12.97 -20.05
N HIS A 139 6.06 -12.52 -18.82
CA HIS A 139 5.70 -13.37 -17.67
C HIS A 139 4.20 -13.38 -17.34
N ASN A 140 3.35 -12.87 -18.24
CA ASN A 140 1.90 -12.70 -18.04
C ASN A 140 1.54 -11.89 -16.77
N ILE A 141 2.37 -10.91 -16.44
CA ILE A 141 2.17 -10.00 -15.31
C ILE A 141 1.57 -8.69 -15.82
N THR A 142 0.51 -8.26 -15.14
CA THR A 142 -0.09 -6.93 -15.29
C THR A 142 0.52 -5.98 -14.25
N ILE A 143 0.87 -4.76 -14.66
CA ILE A 143 1.50 -3.76 -13.80
C ILE A 143 0.45 -2.77 -13.29
N LEU A 144 0.48 -2.48 -12.00
CA LEU A 144 -0.20 -1.35 -11.37
C LEU A 144 0.84 -0.26 -11.05
N PRO A 145 1.09 0.68 -11.98
CA PRO A 145 2.03 1.78 -11.78
C PRO A 145 1.47 2.84 -10.83
N VAL A 146 2.29 3.25 -9.85
CA VAL A 146 1.97 4.35 -8.93
C VAL A 146 2.69 5.62 -9.37
N LEU A 147 1.98 6.74 -9.48
CA LEU A 147 2.48 7.99 -10.07
C LEU A 147 3.27 8.89 -9.12
N THR A 148 3.03 8.78 -7.82
CA THR A 148 3.79 9.48 -6.76
C THR A 148 3.59 8.76 -5.43
N ASN A 149 4.16 9.28 -4.36
CA ASN A 149 3.98 8.77 -3.00
C ASN A 149 3.77 9.93 -2.03
N ASN A 150 3.22 9.64 -0.85
CA ASN A 150 2.93 10.65 0.17
C ASN A 150 4.17 11.04 0.97
N TYR A 151 5.01 10.06 1.32
CA TYR A 151 6.04 10.17 2.36
C TYR A 151 7.46 10.37 1.83
N ASN A 152 8.13 11.51 2.11
CA ASN A 152 9.58 11.70 1.89
C ASN A 152 10.31 12.10 3.19
N PRO A 153 10.53 11.17 4.15
CA PRO A 153 11.23 11.47 5.39
C PRO A 153 12.72 11.70 5.14
N ILE A 154 13.21 12.90 5.49
CA ILE A 154 14.63 13.24 5.42
C ILE A 154 15.25 13.40 6.81
N ALA A 155 16.57 13.27 6.89
CA ALA A 155 17.29 13.44 8.14
C ALA A 155 17.17 14.90 8.63
N GLY A 156 16.47 15.09 9.75
CA GLY A 156 16.27 16.42 10.35
C GLY A 156 14.83 16.93 10.29
N ASP A 157 13.90 16.21 9.65
CA ASP A 157 12.48 16.48 9.81
C ASP A 157 12.11 16.38 11.31
N ASN A 158 11.49 17.43 11.85
CA ASN A 158 11.00 17.47 13.23
C ASN A 158 9.75 16.59 13.35
N LEU A 159 9.95 15.28 13.37
CA LEU A 159 8.91 14.30 13.66
C LEU A 159 8.65 14.26 15.16
N THR A 160 8.21 15.38 15.73
CA THR A 160 7.70 15.43 17.10
C THR A 160 6.26 14.98 17.09
N ASP A 161 6.04 13.67 16.94
CA ASP A 161 4.82 13.06 17.46
C ASP A 161 5.01 12.89 18.97
N PRO A 162 4.26 13.61 19.82
CA PRO A 162 4.35 13.48 21.26
C PRO A 162 3.89 12.11 21.80
N ASP A 163 3.28 11.24 20.98
CA ASP A 163 2.92 9.87 21.38
C ASP A 163 4.04 8.83 21.09
N VAL A 164 5.11 9.23 20.40
CA VAL A 164 6.34 8.41 20.29
C VAL A 164 7.30 8.85 21.39
N LEU A 165 7.12 8.27 22.58
CA LEU A 165 7.96 8.42 23.76
C LEU A 165 9.46 8.60 23.42
N GLY A 166 9.97 9.83 23.57
CA GLY A 166 11.30 10.17 24.09
C GLY A 166 12.52 9.29 23.73
N LEU A 167 12.65 8.79 22.50
CA LEU A 167 13.81 7.98 22.08
C LEU A 167 14.56 8.68 20.93
N GLY A 168 15.69 9.30 21.28
CA GLY A 168 16.64 9.84 20.30
C GLY A 168 17.39 8.75 19.50
N ARG A 169 17.96 9.16 18.36
CA ARG A 169 18.85 8.41 17.44
C ARG A 169 19.65 7.31 18.13
N ARG A 170 19.50 6.07 17.66
CA ARG A 170 20.33 4.93 18.08
C ARG A 170 21.39 4.51 17.06
N ASP A 171 21.94 5.50 16.37
CA ASP A 171 22.99 5.31 15.35
C ASP A 171 24.31 5.95 15.81
N VAL A 172 24.60 5.88 17.12
CA VAL A 172 25.98 6.08 17.61
C VAL A 172 26.49 4.78 18.19
N LEU A 173 26.54 3.74 17.34
CA LEU A 173 27.80 3.06 17.20
C LEU A 173 28.66 4.01 16.38
N THR A 174 29.80 4.45 16.91
CA THR A 174 30.82 5.12 16.12
C THR A 174 31.05 4.31 14.84
N GLY A 175 30.51 4.77 13.71
CA GLY A 175 30.74 4.16 12.40
C GLY A 175 29.53 3.70 11.56
N ASN A 176 28.27 3.78 12.00
CA ASN A 176 27.16 3.39 11.10
C ASN A 176 25.95 4.34 11.19
N ALA A 177 25.65 5.03 10.08
CA ALA A 177 24.62 6.06 9.93
C ALA A 177 23.75 5.69 8.73
N LEU A 178 22.68 4.92 8.94
CA LEU A 178 21.84 4.45 7.83
C LEU A 178 20.36 4.66 8.17
N PRO A 179 19.65 5.57 7.44
CA PRO A 179 18.22 5.83 7.63
C PRO A 179 17.36 4.64 7.16
N ARG A 180 16.02 4.77 7.26
CA ARG A 180 14.95 3.83 6.78
C ARG A 180 15.29 3.02 5.54
N ASN A 181 16.13 3.58 4.69
CA ASN A 181 16.82 2.92 3.62
C ASN A 181 18.27 2.53 4.05
N TYR A 182 18.47 1.26 4.39
CA TYR A 182 19.68 0.58 3.90
C TYR A 182 19.69 0.48 2.35
N LEU A 183 18.68 1.08 1.70
CA LEU A 183 18.36 0.83 0.32
C LEU A 183 18.81 1.84 -0.67
N VAL A 184 19.12 3.07 -0.35
CA VAL A 184 19.82 3.88 -1.34
C VAL A 184 20.79 4.71 -0.54
N ARG A 185 22.08 4.58 -0.87
CA ARG A 185 23.12 5.55 -0.52
C ARG A 185 23.30 6.37 -1.79
N CYS A 186 23.02 7.67 -1.74
CA CYS A 186 23.46 8.60 -2.77
C CYS A 186 24.78 9.22 -2.32
N PHE A 187 25.66 9.45 -3.30
CA PHE A 187 27.02 9.90 -3.10
C PHE A 187 27.11 11.29 -2.45
N LEU A 188 28.21 11.50 -1.74
CA LEU A 188 28.75 12.82 -1.41
C LEU A 188 29.00 13.60 -2.71
N THR A 189 28.17 14.57 -3.06
CA THR A 189 28.66 15.69 -3.86
C THR A 189 29.68 16.46 -3.00
N PRO A 190 30.91 16.70 -3.47
CA PRO A 190 31.84 17.56 -2.76
C PRO A 190 31.29 18.98 -2.81
N MET A 191 30.60 19.43 -1.75
CA MET A 191 30.40 20.85 -1.58
C MET A 191 31.76 21.51 -1.42
N ILE A 192 31.99 22.52 -2.26
CA ILE A 192 33.13 23.42 -2.25
C ILE A 192 33.45 23.84 -0.80
N SER A 193 34.70 23.60 -0.43
CA SER A 193 35.37 24.00 0.81
C SER A 193 34.82 25.30 1.44
N LEU A 194 33.99 25.17 2.47
CA LEU A 194 33.76 26.22 3.46
C LEU A 194 33.56 25.59 4.86
N SER A 195 34.56 25.77 5.73
CA SER A 195 34.59 25.52 7.19
C SER A 195 34.61 24.05 7.68
N PRO A 196 35.56 23.65 8.57
CA PRO A 196 35.67 22.29 9.12
C PRO A 196 34.56 21.84 10.07
N SER A 197 33.50 22.63 10.28
CA SER A 197 32.54 22.43 11.39
C SER A 197 31.12 22.03 10.99
N ARG A 198 30.83 21.76 9.71
CA ARG A 198 29.52 21.23 9.28
C ARG A 198 29.70 19.87 8.59
N ARG A 199 29.19 18.82 9.25
CA ARG A 199 29.17 17.43 8.77
C ARG A 199 28.27 17.31 7.55
N ALA A 200 28.75 16.59 6.52
CA ALA A 200 27.96 16.16 5.38
C ALA A 200 26.80 15.26 5.85
N THR A 201 25.59 15.56 5.40
CA THR A 201 24.39 14.77 5.69
C THR A 201 24.12 13.87 4.50
N ILE A 202 24.10 12.56 4.73
CA ILE A 202 23.64 11.56 3.75
C ILE A 202 22.12 11.62 3.79
N SER A 203 21.49 12.06 2.72
CA SER A 203 20.04 12.00 2.54
C SER A 203 19.81 11.42 1.17
N VAL A 204 19.00 10.40 1.12
CA VAL A 204 18.71 9.73 -0.13
C VAL A 204 17.26 9.95 -0.42
N GLU A 205 17.09 10.87 -1.34
CA GLU A 205 15.89 11.62 -1.63
C GLU A 205 15.25 10.94 -2.82
N TRP A 206 14.35 10.01 -2.54
CA TRP A 206 13.33 9.68 -3.52
C TRP A 206 12.16 10.61 -3.29
N GLN A 207 11.64 11.15 -4.37
CA GLN A 207 10.59 12.15 -4.36
C GLN A 207 9.22 11.52 -4.16
N ASP A 208 8.50 12.21 -3.30
CA ASP A 208 7.14 11.99 -2.86
C ASP A 208 6.51 13.40 -2.80
N ALA A 209 5.22 13.54 -2.48
CA ALA A 209 4.52 14.81 -2.36
C ALA A 209 5.31 15.87 -1.55
N ASP A 210 5.96 15.46 -0.47
CA ASP A 210 6.86 16.28 0.35
C ASP A 210 8.08 16.84 -0.41
N ALA A 211 8.58 16.14 -1.41
CA ALA A 211 9.71 16.59 -2.21
C ALA A 211 9.32 17.72 -3.18
N TYR A 212 8.12 17.66 -3.75
CA TYR A 212 7.53 18.80 -4.48
C TYR A 212 7.36 20.00 -3.56
N VAL A 213 6.81 19.80 -2.37
CA VAL A 213 6.65 20.90 -1.38
C VAL A 213 8.01 21.56 -1.11
N ARG A 214 9.07 20.79 -0.85
CA ARG A 214 10.42 21.35 -0.62
C ARG A 214 10.96 22.09 -1.85
N ALA A 215 10.88 21.51 -3.05
CA ALA A 215 11.43 22.11 -4.26
C ALA A 215 10.75 23.42 -4.65
N PHE A 216 9.46 23.56 -4.33
CA PHE A 216 8.66 24.75 -4.58
C PHE A 216 8.62 25.73 -3.38
N ASN A 217 9.50 25.54 -2.39
CA ASN A 217 9.60 26.36 -1.18
C ASN A 217 8.29 26.40 -0.35
N GLY A 218 7.49 25.35 -0.42
CA GLY A 218 6.34 25.14 0.44
C GLY A 218 6.75 24.78 1.87
N THR A 219 5.81 24.96 2.79
CA THR A 219 6.00 24.81 4.24
C THR A 219 5.09 23.74 4.84
N SER A 220 3.99 23.42 4.17
CA SER A 220 3.00 22.45 4.63
C SER A 220 2.80 21.36 3.58
N HIS A 221 2.65 20.10 4.02
CA HIS A 221 2.50 18.96 3.12
C HIS A 221 1.34 19.12 2.12
N ASP A 222 0.22 19.66 2.60
CA ASP A 222 -1.01 19.84 1.83
C ASP A 222 -0.92 20.91 0.73
N GLU A 223 0.19 21.63 0.65
CA GLU A 223 0.53 22.43 -0.53
C GLU A 223 0.69 21.57 -1.78
N PHE A 224 1.05 20.28 -1.66
CA PHE A 224 1.04 19.36 -2.80
C PHE A 224 -0.35 19.24 -3.45
N TYR A 225 -1.41 19.29 -2.65
CA TYR A 225 -2.78 19.16 -3.12
C TYR A 225 -3.43 20.49 -3.53
N THR A 226 -2.83 21.63 -3.15
CA THR A 226 -3.49 22.95 -3.24
C THR A 226 -2.68 24.01 -3.99
N ASN A 227 -1.36 23.94 -3.98
CA ASN A 227 -0.50 24.91 -4.64
C ASN A 227 -0.55 24.70 -6.17
N PRO A 228 -0.97 25.71 -6.95
CA PRO A 228 -1.18 25.56 -8.39
C PRO A 228 0.11 25.23 -9.15
N ASP A 229 1.27 25.71 -8.71
CA ASP A 229 2.56 25.48 -9.38
C ASP A 229 3.04 24.04 -9.14
N ILE A 230 2.86 23.53 -7.91
CA ILE A 230 3.16 22.13 -7.58
C ILE A 230 2.24 21.19 -8.36
N ILE A 231 0.94 21.47 -8.37
CA ILE A 231 -0.02 20.65 -9.12
C ILE A 231 0.31 20.66 -10.61
N ALA A 232 0.62 21.82 -11.20
CA ALA A 232 0.98 21.91 -12.61
C ALA A 232 2.24 21.09 -12.95
N ALA A 233 3.25 21.08 -12.07
CA ALA A 233 4.45 20.26 -12.24
C ALA A 233 4.12 18.76 -12.20
N PHE A 234 3.29 18.34 -11.24
CA PHE A 234 2.84 16.94 -11.14
C PHE A 234 1.96 16.54 -12.35
N GLU A 235 1.03 17.40 -12.78
CA GLU A 235 0.18 17.16 -13.96
C GLU A 235 1.03 16.99 -15.24
N ASN A 236 2.10 17.77 -15.40
CA ASN A 236 3.03 17.61 -16.52
C ASN A 236 3.76 16.26 -16.50
N TYR A 237 4.22 15.82 -15.32
CA TYR A 237 4.79 14.49 -15.14
C TYR A 237 3.77 13.39 -15.47
N THR A 238 2.56 13.47 -14.90
CA THR A 238 1.46 12.53 -15.14
C THR A 238 1.12 12.41 -16.62
N VAL A 239 0.87 13.53 -17.31
CA VAL A 239 0.50 13.52 -18.73
C VAL A 239 1.60 12.93 -19.61
N THR A 240 2.87 13.20 -19.29
CA THR A 240 4.00 12.63 -20.05
C THR A 240 4.02 11.11 -19.93
N LEU A 241 3.91 10.60 -18.70
CA LEU A 241 3.93 9.17 -18.44
C LEU A 241 2.71 8.46 -19.07
N VAL A 242 1.51 9.00 -18.83
CA VAL A 242 0.25 8.44 -19.33
C VAL A 242 0.26 8.33 -20.86
N LYS A 243 0.67 9.40 -21.57
CA LYS A 243 0.78 9.38 -23.05
C LYS A 243 1.74 8.32 -23.56
N ARG A 244 2.82 8.01 -22.83
CA ARG A 244 3.81 7.00 -23.24
C ARG A 244 3.23 5.58 -23.19
N TYR A 245 2.38 5.30 -22.21
CA TYR A 245 1.90 3.95 -21.91
C TYR A 245 0.41 3.70 -22.18
N VAL A 246 -0.32 4.67 -22.74
CA VAL A 246 -1.76 4.60 -23.08
C VAL A 246 -2.18 3.35 -23.90
N ASN A 247 -1.25 2.73 -24.62
CA ASN A 247 -1.50 1.53 -25.44
C ASN A 247 -1.03 0.22 -24.78
N ARG A 248 -0.49 0.24 -23.56
CA ARG A 248 0.02 -0.95 -22.86
C ARG A 248 -1.12 -1.74 -22.21
N THR A 249 -1.59 -2.80 -22.85
CA THR A 249 -2.70 -3.61 -22.32
C THR A 249 -2.38 -4.38 -21.03
N ASN A 250 -1.10 -4.55 -20.67
CA ASN A 250 -0.67 -5.12 -19.39
C ASN A 250 -0.48 -4.06 -18.29
N LEU A 251 -1.16 -2.93 -18.41
CA LEU A 251 -1.32 -1.91 -17.37
C LEU A 251 -2.73 -2.06 -16.78
N LEU A 252 -2.84 -2.24 -15.47
CA LEU A 252 -4.12 -2.44 -14.79
C LEU A 252 -4.89 -1.12 -14.70
N ALA A 253 -4.23 -0.12 -14.12
CA ALA A 253 -4.74 1.22 -13.92
C ALA A 253 -3.62 2.21 -13.60
N TRP A 254 -3.90 3.50 -13.77
CA TRP A 254 -3.07 4.55 -13.22
C TRP A 254 -3.41 4.77 -11.75
N GLU A 255 -2.48 4.47 -10.85
CA GLU A 255 -2.66 4.75 -9.42
C GLU A 255 -2.10 6.13 -9.05
N LEU A 256 -2.97 7.02 -8.58
CA LEU A 256 -2.67 8.45 -8.43
C LEU A 256 -1.52 8.73 -7.47
N ALA A 257 -1.49 8.08 -6.30
CA ALA A 257 -0.44 8.22 -5.31
C ALA A 257 -0.40 7.01 -4.37
N ASN A 258 0.77 6.68 -3.83
CA ASN A 258 0.85 5.77 -2.69
C ASN A 258 0.44 6.50 -1.41
N ASP A 259 -0.75 6.15 -0.90
CA ASP A 259 -1.25 6.56 0.41
C ASP A 259 -1.33 8.09 0.63
N PRO A 260 -1.98 8.86 -0.26
CA PRO A 260 -2.13 10.31 -0.10
C PRO A 260 -2.93 10.65 1.17
N ARG A 261 -2.37 11.51 2.03
CA ARG A 261 -2.93 11.94 3.32
C ARG A 261 -2.65 13.42 3.56
N CYS A 262 -3.31 13.99 4.56
CA CYS A 262 -2.91 15.30 5.06
C CYS A 262 -1.57 15.23 5.79
N ASN A 263 -1.36 14.15 6.54
CA ASN A 263 -0.14 13.97 7.32
C ASN A 263 0.95 13.25 6.49
N SER A 264 2.17 13.75 6.60
CA SER A 264 3.36 13.13 6.01
C SER A 264 4.60 13.42 6.86
N SER A 265 5.80 13.41 6.26
CA SER A 265 7.04 13.79 6.95
C SER A 265 7.16 15.30 7.13
N ILE A 266 6.54 16.08 6.25
CA ILE A 266 6.22 17.49 6.47
C ILE A 266 4.85 17.58 7.16
N ALA A 267 4.73 18.48 8.14
CA ALA A 267 3.45 18.70 8.81
C ALA A 267 2.41 19.30 7.84
N ALA A 268 1.15 18.90 8.01
CA ALA A 268 0.03 19.52 7.32
C ALA A 268 -0.27 20.91 7.88
N SER A 269 -0.85 21.78 7.07
CA SER A 269 -1.51 22.98 7.54
C SER A 269 -2.76 22.60 8.37
N PRO A 270 -3.19 23.45 9.32
CA PRO A 270 -4.43 23.24 10.06
C PRO A 270 -5.69 23.20 9.17
N SER A 271 -5.58 23.58 7.90
CA SER A 271 -6.70 23.63 6.96
C SER A 271 -6.89 22.34 6.15
N CYS A 272 -5.89 21.43 6.17
CA CYS A 272 -5.98 20.18 5.43
C CYS A 272 -7.13 19.30 5.96
N ASN A 273 -7.95 18.78 5.04
CA ASN A 273 -9.14 17.98 5.37
C ASN A 273 -9.55 17.06 4.19
N THR A 274 -10.59 16.26 4.40
CA THR A 274 -11.12 15.29 3.42
C THR A 274 -11.51 15.90 2.08
N THR A 275 -12.06 17.11 2.07
CA THR A 275 -12.45 17.79 0.84
C THR A 275 -11.24 18.14 -0.03
N ILE A 276 -10.13 18.60 0.57
CA ILE A 276 -8.91 18.95 -0.19
C ILE A 276 -8.38 17.72 -0.94
N ILE A 277 -8.22 16.60 -0.24
CA ILE A 277 -7.70 15.38 -0.84
C ILE A 277 -8.67 14.84 -1.89
N THR A 278 -9.98 14.84 -1.62
CA THR A 278 -10.99 14.35 -2.56
C THR A 278 -11.04 15.18 -3.86
N LEU A 279 -10.95 16.51 -3.76
CA LEU A 279 -10.94 17.38 -4.93
C LEU A 279 -9.64 17.25 -5.75
N TRP A 280 -8.50 17.03 -5.09
CA TRP A 280 -7.25 16.71 -5.79
C TRP A 280 -7.36 15.39 -6.56
N HIS A 281 -7.92 14.33 -5.95
CA HIS A 281 -8.18 13.06 -6.65
C HIS A 281 -9.08 13.28 -7.87
N SER A 282 -10.15 14.06 -7.73
CA SER A 282 -11.07 14.36 -8.84
C SER A 282 -10.36 15.08 -9.98
N ARG A 283 -9.49 16.04 -9.66
CA ARG A 283 -8.73 16.81 -10.66
C ARG A 283 -7.78 15.91 -11.44
N ILE A 284 -6.92 15.15 -10.75
CA ILE A 284 -5.93 14.30 -11.43
C ILE A 284 -6.61 13.13 -12.16
N ALA A 285 -7.65 12.51 -11.59
CA ALA A 285 -8.40 11.45 -12.29
C ALA A 285 -9.06 11.97 -13.57
N THR A 286 -9.58 13.20 -13.57
CA THR A 286 -10.14 13.83 -14.77
C THR A 286 -9.07 14.04 -15.82
N LEU A 287 -7.90 14.58 -15.44
CA LEU A 287 -6.77 14.78 -16.35
C LEU A 287 -6.30 13.46 -17.00
N ILE A 288 -6.20 12.39 -16.22
CA ILE A 288 -5.81 11.07 -16.74
C ILE A 288 -6.87 10.55 -17.70
N ASN A 289 -8.15 10.59 -17.33
CA ASN A 289 -9.24 10.11 -18.19
C ASN A 289 -9.35 10.89 -19.51
N GLU A 290 -9.00 12.18 -19.54
CA GLU A 290 -8.91 12.97 -20.78
C GLU A 290 -7.69 12.60 -21.64
N THR A 291 -6.61 12.11 -21.01
CA THR A 291 -5.36 11.74 -21.69
C THR A 291 -5.35 10.27 -22.15
N ASP A 292 -5.98 9.39 -21.38
CA ASP A 292 -6.03 7.94 -21.56
C ASP A 292 -7.47 7.45 -21.32
N PRO A 293 -8.24 7.20 -22.40
CA PRO A 293 -9.60 6.70 -22.30
C PRO A 293 -9.68 5.17 -22.15
N ASN A 294 -8.54 4.46 -22.10
CA ASN A 294 -8.50 3.00 -22.11
C ASN A 294 -8.35 2.40 -20.71
N HIS A 295 -7.47 2.98 -19.88
CA HIS A 295 -7.12 2.43 -18.57
C HIS A 295 -7.99 2.99 -17.45
N LEU A 296 -8.19 2.16 -16.41
CA LEU A 296 -8.83 2.58 -15.19
C LEU A 296 -7.93 3.56 -14.40
N VAL A 297 -8.53 4.32 -13.49
CA VAL A 297 -7.82 5.14 -12.50
C VAL A 297 -8.08 4.59 -11.10
N SER A 298 -7.01 4.39 -10.32
CA SER A 298 -7.04 4.00 -8.90
C SER A 298 -6.63 5.17 -8.02
N ALA A 299 -7.31 5.34 -6.89
CA ALA A 299 -6.98 6.41 -5.95
C ALA A 299 -5.66 6.16 -5.18
N GLY A 300 -5.34 4.90 -4.87
CA GLY A 300 -4.12 4.54 -4.11
C GLY A 300 -4.17 4.86 -2.61
N THR A 301 -5.37 5.11 -2.05
CA THR A 301 -5.57 5.42 -0.62
C THR A 301 -5.25 4.23 0.29
N ALA A 302 -4.92 4.49 1.56
CA ALA A 302 -4.88 3.44 2.60
C ALA A 302 -6.27 3.02 3.14
N GLY A 303 -7.37 3.61 2.65
CA GLY A 303 -8.73 3.17 2.96
C GLY A 303 -9.42 3.86 4.13
N PHE A 304 -8.87 4.96 4.67
CA PHE A 304 -9.52 5.65 5.78
C PHE A 304 -10.88 6.20 5.39
N PHE A 305 -11.82 6.05 6.32
CA PHE A 305 -13.16 6.56 6.14
C PHE A 305 -13.32 7.90 6.83
N CYS A 306 -14.30 8.67 6.36
CA CYS A 306 -15.00 9.60 7.22
C CYS A 306 -16.50 9.34 7.13
N ALA A 307 -17.01 8.49 8.02
CA ALA A 307 -18.35 7.91 7.89
C ALA A 307 -19.47 8.96 7.91
N ASP A 308 -19.32 10.00 8.73
CA ASP A 308 -20.31 11.07 8.88
C ASP A 308 -19.83 12.43 8.29
N CYS A 309 -18.72 12.46 7.53
CA CYS A 309 -18.29 13.69 6.85
C CYS A 309 -19.24 14.09 5.71
N PRO A 310 -19.36 15.39 5.42
CA PRO A 310 -19.95 15.86 4.16
C PRO A 310 -19.20 15.26 2.96
N LYS A 311 -19.95 14.68 2.02
CA LYS A 311 -19.42 14.08 0.80
C LYS A 311 -19.48 15.10 -0.35
N SER A 312 -18.36 15.33 -1.02
CA SER A 312 -18.26 16.17 -2.22
C SER A 312 -18.88 15.47 -3.44
N PHE A 313 -18.80 14.14 -3.45
CA PHE A 313 -19.37 13.24 -4.46
C PHE A 313 -20.35 12.29 -3.74
N PRO A 314 -21.60 12.72 -3.49
CA PRO A 314 -22.57 11.86 -2.83
C PRO A 314 -22.81 10.61 -3.68
N PRO A 315 -22.89 9.41 -3.06
CA PRO A 315 -23.04 8.17 -3.79
C PRO A 315 -24.31 8.20 -4.64
N HIS A 316 -24.19 7.82 -5.91
CA HIS A 316 -25.35 7.49 -6.73
C HIS A 316 -25.99 6.23 -6.14
N THR A 317 -26.96 6.38 -5.25
CA THR A 317 -27.69 5.23 -4.70
C THR A 317 -28.27 4.45 -5.86
N VAL A 318 -27.75 3.25 -6.13
CA VAL A 318 -28.37 2.31 -7.06
C VAL A 318 -29.81 2.13 -6.56
N PRO A 319 -30.84 2.47 -7.35
CA PRO A 319 -32.22 2.27 -6.91
C PRO A 319 -32.37 0.81 -6.49
N PRO A 320 -33.06 0.52 -5.36
CA PRO A 320 -33.35 -0.86 -5.01
C PRO A 320 -33.97 -1.54 -6.24
N PRO A 321 -33.53 -2.75 -6.61
CA PRO A 321 -34.02 -3.41 -7.81
C PRO A 321 -35.54 -3.44 -7.76
N GLN A 322 -36.19 -2.92 -8.81
CA GLN A 322 -37.64 -3.00 -8.91
C GLN A 322 -38.05 -4.46 -8.76
N THR A 323 -39.00 -4.73 -7.86
CA THR A 323 -39.53 -6.08 -7.68
C THR A 323 -40.11 -6.56 -9.00
N SER A 324 -39.42 -7.49 -9.66
CA SER A 324 -39.95 -8.16 -10.84
C SER A 324 -41.29 -8.82 -10.47
N PRO A 325 -42.36 -8.67 -11.27
CA PRO A 325 -43.67 -9.23 -10.96
C PRO A 325 -43.75 -10.76 -11.14
N THR A 326 -42.63 -11.44 -11.39
CA THR A 326 -42.56 -12.89 -11.61
C THR A 326 -42.54 -13.65 -10.28
N PRO A 327 -43.54 -14.51 -9.96
CA PRO A 327 -43.68 -15.08 -8.61
C PRO A 327 -42.66 -16.14 -8.15
N ASP A 328 -41.67 -16.57 -8.93
CA ASP A 328 -40.91 -17.79 -8.59
C ASP A 328 -39.37 -17.72 -8.74
N GLN A 329 -38.78 -16.54 -8.70
CA GLN A 329 -37.32 -16.44 -8.48
C GLN A 329 -37.02 -15.38 -7.42
N ARG A 330 -37.17 -15.75 -6.14
CA ARG A 330 -36.42 -15.08 -5.08
C ARG A 330 -34.94 -15.39 -5.30
N ARG A 331 -34.29 -14.65 -6.19
CA ARG A 331 -32.86 -14.37 -5.99
C ARG A 331 -32.80 -13.77 -4.60
N ASN A 332 -32.09 -14.41 -3.69
CA ASN A 332 -31.71 -13.79 -2.43
C ASN A 332 -30.96 -12.52 -2.80
N ALA A 333 -31.67 -11.39 -2.88
CA ALA A 333 -31.07 -10.08 -2.74
C ALA A 333 -30.42 -10.14 -1.37
N LYS A 334 -29.12 -10.50 -1.32
CA LYS A 334 -28.27 -10.27 -0.16
C LYS A 334 -28.62 -8.85 0.27
N THR A 335 -29.20 -8.71 1.46
CA THR A 335 -29.54 -7.41 2.03
C THR A 335 -28.34 -6.50 1.83
N MET A 336 -28.50 -5.47 0.99
CA MET A 336 -27.44 -4.50 0.72
C MET A 336 -26.81 -4.05 2.05
N PRO A 337 -25.47 -3.94 2.15
CA PRO A 337 -24.84 -3.43 3.35
C PRO A 337 -25.44 -2.08 3.73
N LYS A 338 -25.61 -1.84 5.04
CA LYS A 338 -26.09 -0.55 5.52
C LYS A 338 -24.99 0.50 5.36
N PRO A 339 -25.32 1.77 5.06
CA PRO A 339 -24.36 2.86 5.08
C PRO A 339 -23.49 2.84 6.34
N LEU A 340 -22.19 3.03 6.16
CA LEU A 340 -21.27 3.21 7.27
C LEU A 340 -21.61 4.54 7.97
N THR A 341 -21.76 4.51 9.28
CA THR A 341 -22.02 5.70 10.11
C THR A 341 -21.27 5.55 11.41
N ASN A 342 -20.94 6.65 12.08
CA ASN A 342 -20.26 6.54 13.39
C ASN A 342 -21.09 5.73 14.40
N LYS A 343 -22.40 5.93 14.37
CA LYS A 343 -23.35 5.18 15.20
C LYS A 343 -23.30 3.67 14.94
N ARG A 344 -23.21 3.25 13.66
CA ARG A 344 -23.09 1.84 13.27
C ARG A 344 -21.79 1.25 13.81
N ILE A 345 -20.66 1.92 13.56
CA ILE A 345 -19.32 1.48 13.99
C ILE A 345 -19.28 1.26 15.52
N LEU A 346 -19.77 2.24 16.29
CA LEU A 346 -19.79 2.14 17.75
C LEU A 346 -20.71 1.01 18.25
N ALA A 347 -21.85 0.79 17.58
CA ALA A 347 -22.77 -0.29 17.92
C ALA A 347 -22.16 -1.67 17.67
N GLU A 348 -21.52 -1.87 16.52
CA GLU A 348 -20.86 -3.12 16.15
C GLU A 348 -19.69 -3.43 17.09
N ARG A 349 -18.86 -2.43 17.42
CA ARG A 349 -17.77 -2.58 18.40
C ARG A 349 -18.28 -2.98 19.78
N LYS A 350 -19.36 -2.34 20.25
CA LYS A 350 -20.00 -2.67 21.53
C LYS A 350 -20.53 -4.10 21.53
N GLU A 351 -21.09 -4.57 20.42
CA GLU A 351 -21.55 -5.94 20.29
C GLU A 351 -20.38 -6.93 20.27
N SER A 352 -19.29 -6.65 19.54
CA SER A 352 -18.09 -7.50 19.53
C SER A 352 -17.48 -7.63 20.93
N ARG A 353 -17.25 -6.51 21.63
CA ARG A 353 -16.74 -6.50 23.02
C ARG A 353 -17.61 -7.33 23.96
N LYS A 354 -18.95 -7.24 23.82
CA LYS A 354 -19.87 -8.05 24.62
C LYS A 354 -19.69 -9.55 24.35
N LYS A 355 -19.52 -9.95 23.09
CA LYS A 355 -19.28 -11.35 22.69
C LYS A 355 -17.93 -11.84 23.22
N ASN A 356 -16.86 -11.08 23.02
CA ASN A 356 -15.51 -11.41 23.46
C ASN A 356 -15.41 -11.54 24.99
N ARG A 357 -16.02 -10.62 25.73
CA ARG A 357 -16.11 -10.70 27.20
C ARG A 357 -16.85 -11.96 27.65
N ALA A 358 -17.97 -12.30 27.01
CA ALA A 358 -18.73 -13.51 27.34
C ALA A 358 -17.91 -14.79 27.08
N LEU A 359 -17.15 -14.84 25.98
CA LEU A 359 -16.25 -15.96 25.67
C LEU A 359 -15.09 -16.07 26.68
N LYS A 360 -14.48 -14.94 27.05
CA LYS A 360 -13.43 -14.90 28.09
C LYS A 360 -13.95 -15.40 29.44
N MET A 361 -15.15 -15.00 29.84
CA MET A 361 -15.80 -15.47 31.07
C MET A 361 -16.10 -16.98 31.04
N LYS A 362 -16.47 -17.54 29.89
CA LYS A 362 -16.67 -19.00 29.73
C LYS A 362 -15.37 -19.80 29.81
N LYS A 363 -14.25 -19.23 29.33
CA LYS A 363 -12.93 -19.87 29.33
C LYS A 363 -12.17 -19.67 30.65
N SER A 364 -12.58 -18.71 31.48
CA SER A 364 -11.93 -18.44 32.76
C SER A 364 -12.45 -19.41 33.83
N PRO A 365 -11.60 -19.89 34.75
CA PRO A 365 -12.06 -20.64 35.91
C PRO A 365 -13.05 -19.79 36.74
N PRO A 366 -13.97 -20.42 37.50
CA PRO A 366 -14.94 -19.68 38.31
C PRO A 366 -14.23 -18.70 39.24
N ALA A 367 -14.62 -17.43 39.19
CA ALA A 367 -14.03 -16.43 40.07
C ALA A 367 -14.35 -16.76 41.55
N GLU A 368 -13.33 -16.98 42.37
CA GLU A 368 -13.47 -17.04 43.82
C GLU A 368 -13.73 -15.63 44.36
N GLY A 369 -14.98 -15.17 44.29
CA GLY A 369 -15.37 -13.92 44.92
C GLY A 369 -15.36 -14.06 46.45
N VAL A 370 -14.85 -13.03 47.14
CA VAL A 370 -14.92 -12.96 48.60
C VAL A 370 -16.38 -12.81 49.03
N ARG A 371 -16.86 -13.76 49.84
CA ARG A 371 -18.18 -13.72 50.48
C ARG A 371 -18.03 -13.22 51.92
N VAL A 372 -18.75 -12.16 52.28
CA VAL A 372 -18.88 -11.71 53.68
C VAL A 372 -20.31 -11.93 54.12
N ARG A 373 -20.52 -12.74 55.17
CA ARG A 373 -21.85 -13.11 55.72
C ARG A 373 -22.84 -13.63 54.66
N GLY A 374 -22.37 -14.50 53.76
CA GLY A 374 -23.21 -15.16 52.75
C GLY A 374 -23.68 -14.27 51.59
N ARG A 375 -23.24 -13.01 51.50
CA ARG A 375 -23.52 -12.12 50.37
C ARG A 375 -22.27 -11.89 49.53
N TRP A 376 -22.43 -11.97 48.21
CA TRP A 376 -21.40 -11.57 47.25
C TRP A 376 -21.18 -10.06 47.34
N ILE A 377 -19.94 -9.63 47.48
CA ILE A 377 -19.58 -8.21 47.38
C ILE A 377 -19.41 -7.90 45.89
N ALA A 378 -20.26 -7.03 45.35
CA ALA A 378 -20.02 -6.46 44.03
C ALA A 378 -18.81 -5.52 44.13
N THR A 379 -17.73 -5.82 43.40
CA THR A 379 -16.63 -4.88 43.19
C THR A 379 -17.22 -3.60 42.56
N PRO A 380 -16.76 -2.39 42.94
CA PRO A 380 -17.22 -1.16 42.32
C PRO A 380 -17.16 -1.32 40.81
N THR A 381 -18.30 -1.17 40.14
CA THR A 381 -18.35 -1.21 38.69
C THR A 381 -17.56 -0.01 38.22
N ARG A 382 -16.33 -0.22 37.73
CA ARG A 382 -15.54 0.82 37.07
C ARG A 382 -16.31 1.23 35.82
N ARG A 383 -17.21 2.21 35.96
CA ARG A 383 -17.80 2.95 34.85
C ARG A 383 -16.75 3.94 34.41
N GLN A 384 -16.00 3.57 33.39
CA GLN A 384 -15.28 4.46 32.49
C GLN A 384 -14.73 3.57 31.37
N GLU A 385 -15.60 3.22 30.42
CA GLU A 385 -15.12 3.18 29.05
C GLU A 385 -15.33 4.62 28.58
N GLU A 386 -14.26 5.41 28.55
CA GLU A 386 -14.28 6.64 27.76
C GLU A 386 -14.69 6.25 26.34
N ASP A 387 -15.69 6.95 25.81
CA ASP A 387 -16.13 6.79 24.43
C ASP A 387 -14.99 7.31 23.55
N GLN A 388 -14.04 6.43 23.20
CA GLN A 388 -12.86 6.76 22.38
C GLN A 388 -13.21 7.09 20.92
N GLY A 389 -14.47 7.43 20.64
CA GLY A 389 -15.00 7.70 19.32
C GLY A 389 -14.82 6.54 18.35
N VAL A 390 -14.91 6.86 17.07
CA VAL A 390 -14.65 5.88 16.00
C VAL A 390 -13.16 5.71 15.70
N GLY A 391 -12.32 6.65 16.15
CA GLY A 391 -10.86 6.65 15.96
C GLY A 391 -10.45 7.14 14.57
N SER A 392 -9.13 7.37 14.41
CA SER A 392 -8.53 8.00 13.22
C SER A 392 -8.80 7.26 11.91
N ALA A 393 -9.14 5.98 11.99
CA ALA A 393 -9.49 5.20 10.81
C ALA A 393 -10.85 5.53 10.18
N PHE A 394 -11.71 6.24 10.91
CA PHE A 394 -13.11 6.49 10.54
C PHE A 394 -13.61 7.92 10.74
N ASP A 395 -12.79 8.80 11.33
CA ASP A 395 -13.17 10.19 11.66
C ASP A 395 -12.66 11.24 10.66
N GLY A 396 -11.96 10.82 9.60
CA GLY A 396 -11.39 11.72 8.59
C GLY A 396 -10.16 12.52 9.04
N SER A 397 -9.59 12.26 10.22
CA SER A 397 -8.42 12.97 10.75
C SER A 397 -7.14 12.78 9.92
N THR A 398 -7.07 11.75 9.09
CA THR A 398 -6.00 11.56 8.10
C THR A 398 -6.16 12.44 6.87
N GLY A 399 -7.29 13.13 6.73
CA GLY A 399 -7.68 13.87 5.53
C GLY A 399 -8.24 12.99 4.42
N VAL A 400 -8.49 11.70 4.67
CA VAL A 400 -8.97 10.77 3.65
C VAL A 400 -10.39 10.32 3.96
N ASP A 401 -11.22 10.31 2.93
CA ASP A 401 -12.55 9.72 2.95
C ASP A 401 -12.71 8.82 1.70
N SER A 402 -12.29 7.56 1.83
CA SER A 402 -12.22 6.63 0.70
C SER A 402 -13.59 6.35 0.06
N GLU A 403 -14.70 6.52 0.79
CA GLU A 403 -16.05 6.43 0.21
C GLU A 403 -16.37 7.63 -0.70
N ASP A 404 -15.98 8.85 -0.30
CA ASP A 404 -16.18 10.05 -1.13
C ASP A 404 -15.28 10.02 -2.38
N ILE A 405 -14.04 9.57 -2.23
CA ILE A 405 -13.10 9.40 -3.35
C ILE A 405 -13.58 8.31 -4.32
N LEU A 406 -14.12 7.19 -3.81
CA LEU A 406 -14.68 6.12 -4.66
C LEU A 406 -15.89 6.59 -5.48
N SER A 407 -16.67 7.56 -4.98
CA SER A 407 -17.79 8.16 -5.71
C SER A 407 -17.38 9.02 -6.91
N ILE A 408 -16.13 9.45 -7.01
CA ILE A 408 -15.66 10.26 -8.14
C ILE A 408 -15.88 9.45 -9.44
N PRO A 409 -16.56 10.00 -10.47
CA PRO A 409 -16.90 9.24 -11.67
C PRO A 409 -15.69 8.65 -12.40
N GLN A 410 -14.57 9.39 -12.43
CA GLN A 410 -13.33 8.99 -13.11
C GLN A 410 -12.49 7.98 -12.31
N ILE A 411 -12.78 7.75 -11.02
CA ILE A 411 -12.11 6.71 -10.23
C ILE A 411 -12.76 5.37 -10.58
N GLY A 412 -12.01 4.49 -11.24
CA GLY A 412 -12.47 3.17 -11.68
C GLY A 412 -12.61 2.19 -10.51
N PHE A 413 -11.69 2.25 -9.54
CA PHE A 413 -11.76 1.45 -8.31
C PHE A 413 -11.03 2.15 -7.16
N SER A 414 -11.36 1.77 -5.92
CA SER A 414 -10.65 2.24 -4.73
C SER A 414 -9.70 1.17 -4.20
N SER A 415 -8.75 1.60 -3.37
CA SER A 415 -7.81 0.73 -2.70
C SER A 415 -7.76 1.03 -1.21
N PHE A 416 -7.30 0.05 -0.45
CA PHE A 416 -6.94 0.23 0.95
C PHE A 416 -5.70 -0.56 1.32
N GLN A 417 -5.07 -0.21 2.43
CA GLN A 417 -3.90 -0.88 2.97
C GLN A 417 -4.18 -1.43 4.36
N LEU A 418 -3.40 -2.43 4.80
CA LEU A 418 -3.51 -3.05 6.11
C LEU A 418 -2.12 -3.28 6.74
N PHE A 419 -1.69 -2.28 7.51
CA PHE A 419 -0.47 -2.33 8.32
C PHE A 419 -0.77 -2.00 9.79
N PRO A 420 -1.18 -2.99 10.61
CA PRO A 420 -1.53 -2.79 12.02
C PRO A 420 -0.36 -2.34 12.91
N ASP A 421 0.89 -2.58 12.48
CA ASP A 421 2.09 -2.11 13.20
C ASP A 421 2.29 -0.59 13.07
N GLN A 422 1.58 0.05 12.14
CA GLN A 422 1.72 1.48 11.82
C GLN A 422 0.43 2.27 12.01
N ASN A 423 -0.74 1.63 11.94
CA ASN A 423 -2.03 2.30 12.01
C ASN A 423 -2.98 1.56 12.96
N GLN A 424 -3.84 2.32 13.63
CA GLN A 424 -4.86 1.78 14.52
C GLN A 424 -6.24 1.80 13.84
N TYR A 425 -6.75 0.62 13.47
CA TYR A 425 -8.07 0.49 12.83
C TYR A 425 -9.23 0.36 13.83
N ALA A 426 -8.95 0.00 15.08
CA ALA A 426 -9.93 -0.04 16.15
C ALA A 426 -9.26 0.09 17.53
N PRO A 427 -9.97 0.61 18.54
CA PRO A 427 -9.52 0.53 19.93
C PRO A 427 -9.42 -0.92 20.39
N ASN A 428 -8.33 -1.26 21.09
CA ASN A 428 -8.11 -2.61 21.60
C ASN A 428 -9.24 -3.08 22.52
N ASP A 429 -9.68 -4.34 22.35
CA ASP A 429 -10.54 -5.04 23.29
C ASP A 429 -9.66 -5.69 24.38
N PRO A 430 -9.79 -5.28 25.66
CA PRO A 430 -9.02 -5.86 26.77
C PRO A 430 -9.40 -7.34 27.05
N SER A 431 -10.43 -7.85 26.40
CA SER A 431 -10.82 -9.27 26.45
C SER A 431 -9.98 -10.15 25.53
N LEU A 432 -9.26 -9.57 24.57
CA LEU A 432 -8.44 -10.28 23.59
C LEU A 432 -6.95 -10.19 23.92
N SER A 433 -6.15 -11.11 23.37
CA SER A 433 -4.69 -10.98 23.34
C SER A 433 -4.27 -9.87 22.36
N ALA A 434 -3.01 -9.45 22.40
CA ALA A 434 -2.47 -8.46 21.45
C ALA A 434 -2.63 -8.94 20.00
N PHE A 435 -2.18 -10.16 19.69
CA PHE A 435 -2.32 -10.73 18.36
C PHE A 435 -3.78 -10.85 17.91
N ASN A 436 -4.69 -11.28 18.79
CA ASN A 436 -6.11 -11.40 18.41
C ASN A 436 -6.76 -10.03 18.16
N ASN A 437 -6.32 -8.97 18.86
CA ASN A 437 -6.73 -7.60 18.52
C ASN A 437 -6.26 -7.22 17.11
N THR A 438 -4.99 -7.48 16.78
CA THR A 438 -4.43 -7.24 15.44
C THR A 438 -5.19 -7.98 14.35
N LEU A 439 -5.44 -9.28 14.56
CA LEU A 439 -6.15 -10.13 13.63
C LEU A 439 -7.60 -9.67 13.42
N GLU A 440 -8.37 -9.46 14.51
CA GLU A 440 -9.78 -9.05 14.43
C GLU A 440 -9.92 -7.64 13.82
N ALA A 441 -9.01 -6.71 14.14
CA ALA A 441 -8.99 -5.39 13.52
C ALA A 441 -8.78 -5.47 12.00
N GLY A 442 -7.85 -6.29 11.53
CA GLY A 442 -7.62 -6.50 10.10
C GLY A 442 -8.80 -7.17 9.38
N LEU A 443 -9.44 -8.17 10.00
CA LEU A 443 -10.63 -8.81 9.45
C LEU A 443 -11.79 -7.82 9.29
N ASN A 444 -12.07 -7.03 10.33
CA ASN A 444 -13.14 -6.03 10.29
C ASN A 444 -12.84 -4.91 9.29
N TRP A 445 -11.57 -4.52 9.14
CA TRP A 445 -11.12 -3.56 8.15
C TRP A 445 -11.41 -4.03 6.72
N ILE A 446 -11.10 -5.29 6.42
CA ILE A 446 -11.37 -5.92 5.12
C ILE A 446 -12.88 -6.01 4.85
N ILE A 447 -13.67 -6.38 5.87
CA ILE A 447 -15.13 -6.48 5.75
C ILE A 447 -15.75 -5.12 5.40
N ALA A 448 -15.36 -4.05 6.11
CA ALA A 448 -15.88 -2.70 5.87
C ALA A 448 -15.63 -2.23 4.42
N HIS A 449 -14.46 -2.55 3.87
CA HIS A 449 -14.14 -2.26 2.47
C HIS A 449 -14.92 -3.12 1.48
N GLY A 450 -15.09 -4.43 1.73
CA GLY A 450 -15.94 -5.27 0.88
C GLY A 450 -17.41 -4.84 0.85
N GLU A 451 -17.93 -4.35 1.99
CA GLU A 451 -19.25 -3.73 2.05
C GLU A 451 -19.33 -2.44 1.23
N SER A 452 -18.27 -1.61 1.26
CA SER A 452 -18.16 -0.41 0.44
C SER A 452 -18.14 -0.75 -1.06
N ALA A 453 -17.39 -1.77 -1.47
CA ALA A 453 -17.39 -2.24 -2.86
C ALA A 453 -18.81 -2.58 -3.34
N THR A 454 -19.57 -3.31 -2.51
CA THR A 454 -20.96 -3.66 -2.78
C THR A 454 -21.89 -2.44 -2.84
N MET A 455 -21.71 -1.49 -1.94
CA MET A 455 -22.57 -0.30 -1.83
C MET A 455 -22.39 0.67 -3.00
N PHE A 456 -21.15 0.86 -3.44
CA PHE A 456 -20.80 1.77 -4.54
C PHE A 456 -20.83 1.08 -5.91
N GLY A 457 -20.92 -0.26 -5.94
CA GLY A 457 -20.96 -1.04 -7.18
C GLY A 457 -19.67 -0.90 -7.99
N LYS A 458 -18.53 -0.73 -7.31
CA LYS A 458 -17.20 -0.56 -7.90
C LYS A 458 -16.21 -1.53 -7.24
N PRO A 459 -15.15 -1.94 -7.96
CA PRO A 459 -14.13 -2.80 -7.37
C PRO A 459 -13.38 -2.10 -6.23
N ILE A 460 -12.90 -2.91 -5.28
CA ILE A 460 -11.93 -2.47 -4.27
C ILE A 460 -10.81 -3.49 -4.16
N VAL A 461 -9.58 -2.98 -4.07
CA VAL A 461 -8.33 -3.77 -3.98
C VAL A 461 -7.65 -3.53 -2.64
N LEU A 462 -7.24 -4.59 -1.95
CA LEU A 462 -6.29 -4.48 -0.84
C LEU A 462 -4.89 -4.30 -1.45
N SER A 463 -4.40 -3.07 -1.57
CA SER A 463 -3.20 -2.73 -2.36
C SER A 463 -1.87 -2.96 -1.63
N GLY A 464 -1.93 -3.22 -0.33
CA GLY A 464 -0.78 -3.60 0.48
C GLY A 464 -1.22 -4.08 1.85
N PHE A 465 -0.70 -5.21 2.30
CA PHE A 465 -0.83 -5.64 3.68
C PHE A 465 0.49 -6.24 4.16
N GLY A 466 0.75 -6.10 5.45
CA GLY A 466 1.96 -6.62 6.06
C GLY A 466 1.90 -6.63 7.58
N LEU A 467 2.62 -7.58 8.18
CA LEU A 467 2.92 -7.61 9.61
C LEU A 467 4.42 -7.72 9.81
N VAL A 468 4.97 -6.92 10.72
CA VAL A 468 6.38 -7.00 11.09
C VAL A 468 6.58 -8.22 11.98
N THR A 469 7.47 -9.13 11.57
CA THR A 469 7.85 -10.26 12.43
C THR A 469 8.92 -9.86 13.42
N GLN A 470 9.08 -10.62 14.50
CA GLN A 470 10.18 -10.44 15.46
C GLN A 470 11.56 -10.56 14.79
N ASN A 471 11.66 -11.36 13.72
CA ASN A 471 12.88 -11.52 12.93
C ASN A 471 13.13 -10.30 12.03
N ALA A 472 12.07 -9.70 11.47
CA ALA A 472 12.15 -8.53 10.61
C ALA A 472 12.19 -7.20 11.39
N ALA A 473 11.82 -7.21 12.68
CA ALA A 473 11.76 -6.05 13.54
C ALA A 473 13.04 -5.19 13.52
N PRO A 474 14.28 -5.74 13.55
CA PRO A 474 15.50 -4.93 13.50
C PRO A 474 15.64 -4.07 12.24
N PHE A 475 14.94 -4.40 11.15
CA PHE A 475 14.96 -3.68 9.88
C PHE A 475 13.74 -2.77 9.68
N PHE A 476 12.76 -2.83 10.59
CA PHE A 476 11.51 -2.11 10.44
C PHE A 476 11.67 -0.62 10.72
N VAL A 477 11.21 0.20 9.76
CA VAL A 477 11.06 1.65 9.95
C VAL A 477 9.72 2.12 9.35
N PRO A 478 8.86 2.80 10.14
CA PRO A 478 7.56 3.27 9.67
C PRO A 478 7.63 4.24 8.49
N PHE A 479 6.55 4.32 7.72
CA PHE A 479 6.53 4.99 6.42
C PHE A 479 6.88 6.48 6.46
N ASN A 480 6.48 7.18 7.52
CA ASN A 480 6.63 8.62 7.68
C ASN A 480 7.90 9.06 8.42
N THR A 481 8.79 8.14 8.80
CA THR A 481 9.95 8.44 9.66
C THR A 481 11.24 7.79 9.19
N THR A 482 12.38 8.36 9.59
CA THR A 482 13.70 7.71 9.46
C THR A 482 14.12 6.98 10.73
N ILE A 483 13.27 6.91 11.76
CA ILE A 483 13.60 6.41 13.10
C ILE A 483 12.77 5.17 13.43
N ALA A 484 13.44 4.10 13.84
CA ALA A 484 12.77 2.89 14.31
C ALA A 484 12.03 3.14 15.65
N PRO A 485 10.82 2.57 15.85
CA PRO A 485 9.96 2.90 16.98
C PRO A 485 10.32 2.19 18.30
N PHE A 486 11.38 1.37 18.35
CA PHE A 486 11.67 0.51 19.50
C PHE A 486 12.97 0.89 20.27
N ALA A 487 12.92 0.71 21.59
CA ALA A 487 14.08 0.86 22.48
C ALA A 487 15.11 -0.29 22.29
N ASN A 488 16.37 -0.18 22.75
CA ASN A 488 17.43 -1.15 22.40
C ASN A 488 17.19 -2.41 23.20
N SER A 489 16.44 -3.34 22.65
CA SER A 489 16.30 -4.66 23.22
C SER A 489 17.23 -5.60 22.44
N GLN A 490 18.49 -5.70 22.89
CA GLN A 490 19.53 -6.68 22.53
C GLN A 490 20.65 -6.22 21.56
N VAL A 491 21.83 -5.91 22.14
CA VAL A 491 23.14 -6.17 21.52
C VAL A 491 23.88 -7.09 22.51
N GLY A 492 23.92 -8.40 22.25
CA GLY A 492 24.63 -9.39 23.07
C GLY A 492 23.89 -9.91 24.32
N ASN A 493 24.63 -10.67 25.16
CA ASN A 493 24.18 -11.45 26.34
C ASN A 493 23.68 -10.60 27.54
N ILE A 494 22.73 -9.68 27.34
CA ILE A 494 22.11 -8.94 28.46
C ILE A 494 20.61 -9.20 28.44
N SER A 495 20.10 -9.90 29.46
CA SER A 495 18.69 -10.18 29.70
C SER A 495 17.84 -8.91 29.62
N LEU A 496 16.75 -8.97 28.84
CA LEU A 496 15.67 -7.98 28.89
C LEU A 496 15.08 -7.93 30.30
N ASP A 497 14.68 -6.74 30.73
CA ASP A 497 13.76 -6.57 31.85
C ASP A 497 12.51 -7.43 31.56
N PRO A 498 12.10 -8.35 32.46
CA PRO A 498 11.04 -9.35 32.20
C PRO A 498 9.63 -8.79 31.89
N GLY A 499 9.48 -7.48 31.65
CA GLY A 499 8.23 -6.80 31.32
C GLY A 499 8.12 -6.20 29.90
N VAL A 500 9.18 -6.19 29.08
CA VAL A 500 9.12 -5.63 27.71
C VAL A 500 8.85 -6.73 26.70
N LEU A 501 7.64 -6.75 26.13
CA LEU A 501 7.27 -7.67 25.05
C LEU A 501 8.11 -7.36 23.78
N PRO A 502 8.55 -8.38 23.02
CA PRO A 502 9.25 -8.16 21.76
C PRO A 502 8.32 -7.44 20.75
N PHE A 503 8.86 -6.50 19.99
CA PHE A 503 8.16 -5.83 18.91
C PHE A 503 7.91 -6.80 17.76
N GLY A 504 6.72 -6.71 17.14
CA GLY A 504 6.32 -7.58 16.04
C GLY A 504 5.72 -8.92 16.46
N VAL A 505 5.13 -9.61 15.49
CA VAL A 505 4.48 -10.93 15.64
C VAL A 505 5.48 -12.07 15.42
N THR A 506 5.15 -13.28 15.83
CA THR A 506 5.92 -14.46 15.40
C THR A 506 5.64 -14.78 13.93
N ASP A 507 6.54 -15.51 13.26
CA ASP A 507 6.33 -15.92 11.86
C ASP A 507 5.05 -16.77 11.71
N ALA A 508 4.72 -17.61 12.69
CA ALA A 508 3.47 -18.38 12.71
C ALA A 508 2.23 -17.50 12.87
N GLN A 509 2.33 -16.41 13.64
CA GLN A 509 1.25 -15.42 13.76
C GLN A 509 1.08 -14.60 12.48
N GLN A 510 2.18 -14.26 11.81
CA GLN A 510 2.13 -13.61 10.50
C GLN A 510 1.41 -14.49 9.48
N ASP A 511 1.78 -15.77 9.40
CA ASP A 511 1.15 -16.73 8.49
C ASP A 511 -0.34 -16.95 8.79
N ASP A 512 -0.72 -17.08 10.06
CA ASP A 512 -2.13 -17.20 10.48
C ASP A 512 -2.93 -15.95 10.09
N ALA A 513 -2.38 -14.76 10.33
CA ALA A 513 -3.02 -13.51 9.93
C ALA A 513 -3.16 -13.38 8.41
N TYR A 514 -2.10 -13.68 7.66
CA TYR A 514 -2.11 -13.59 6.19
C TYR A 514 -3.13 -14.56 5.59
N SER A 515 -3.15 -15.80 6.06
CA SER A 515 -4.12 -16.81 5.62
C SER A 515 -5.56 -16.36 5.85
N GLN A 516 -5.86 -15.82 7.04
CA GLN A 516 -7.20 -15.36 7.38
C GLN A 516 -7.59 -14.08 6.63
N TRP A 517 -6.67 -13.11 6.47
CA TRP A 517 -6.94 -11.87 5.75
C TRP A 517 -7.13 -12.11 4.24
N LEU A 518 -6.32 -12.98 3.63
CA LEU A 518 -6.51 -13.39 2.23
C LEU A 518 -7.89 -14.04 2.05
N GLN A 519 -8.23 -15.01 2.89
CA GLN A 519 -9.52 -15.68 2.82
C GLN A 519 -10.68 -14.71 3.07
N GLN A 520 -10.55 -13.80 4.04
CA GLN A 520 -11.58 -12.79 4.31
C GLN A 520 -11.72 -11.81 3.14
N GLY A 521 -10.63 -11.42 2.49
CA GLY A 521 -10.66 -10.59 1.29
C GLY A 521 -11.43 -11.27 0.14
N ILE A 522 -11.18 -12.56 -0.07
CA ILE A 522 -11.91 -13.39 -1.04
C ILE A 522 -13.41 -13.44 -0.71
N LEU A 523 -13.75 -13.71 0.55
CA LEU A 523 -15.15 -13.81 1.02
C LEU A 523 -15.89 -12.47 0.99
N SER A 524 -15.16 -11.37 1.21
CA SER A 524 -15.72 -10.01 1.18
C SER A 524 -15.88 -9.47 -0.25
N GLY A 525 -15.47 -10.24 -1.26
CA GLY A 525 -15.63 -9.88 -2.66
C GLY A 525 -14.62 -8.83 -3.14
N LEU A 526 -13.44 -8.75 -2.52
CA LEU A 526 -12.37 -7.90 -3.04
C LEU A 526 -11.97 -8.38 -4.44
N ALA A 527 -11.75 -7.41 -5.34
CA ALA A 527 -11.41 -7.68 -6.73
C ALA A 527 -9.94 -8.08 -6.91
N GLY A 528 -9.08 -7.67 -5.99
CA GLY A 528 -7.68 -8.09 -5.92
C GLY A 528 -7.08 -7.87 -4.54
N ILE A 529 -6.02 -8.62 -4.24
CA ILE A 529 -5.28 -8.52 -2.97
C ILE A 529 -3.80 -8.54 -3.28
N ILE A 530 -3.06 -7.52 -2.84
CA ILE A 530 -1.65 -7.29 -3.14
C ILE A 530 -0.85 -7.32 -1.83
N GLN A 531 0.09 -8.26 -1.72
CA GLN A 531 0.97 -8.37 -0.57
C GLN A 531 2.06 -7.29 -0.58
N TYR A 532 2.48 -6.82 0.59
CA TYR A 532 3.64 -5.94 0.76
C TYR A 532 4.69 -6.63 1.62
N GLN A 533 5.92 -6.88 1.14
CA GLN A 533 6.41 -6.74 -0.24
C GLN A 533 7.14 -8.01 -0.71
N TRP A 534 7.38 -8.11 -2.02
CA TRP A 534 8.21 -9.17 -2.60
C TRP A 534 9.65 -9.04 -2.14
N GLY A 535 10.16 -10.11 -1.52
CA GLY A 535 11.58 -10.26 -1.22
C GLY A 535 12.29 -11.07 -2.29
N GLN A 536 13.47 -10.64 -2.71
CA GLN A 536 14.29 -11.34 -3.71
C GLN A 536 15.75 -11.41 -3.28
N GLY A 537 16.31 -12.61 -3.24
CA GLY A 537 17.76 -12.84 -3.21
C GLY A 537 18.36 -13.08 -4.59
N ASN A 538 19.68 -13.27 -4.65
CA ASN A 538 20.39 -13.58 -5.90
C ASN A 538 20.32 -12.49 -6.97
N LEU A 539 20.18 -11.23 -6.57
CA LEU A 539 20.29 -10.09 -7.49
C LEU A 539 21.75 -9.85 -7.86
N THR A 540 22.00 -9.28 -9.03
CA THR A 540 23.35 -8.79 -9.39
C THR A 540 23.75 -7.71 -8.38
N ALA A 541 24.82 -7.95 -7.63
CA ALA A 541 25.32 -6.95 -6.69
C ALA A 541 25.75 -5.69 -7.45
N GLY A 542 25.25 -4.53 -7.02
CA GLY A 542 25.81 -3.26 -7.47
C GLY A 542 27.26 -3.10 -6.98
N PRO A 543 28.07 -2.21 -7.58
CA PRO A 543 29.31 -1.79 -6.93
C PRO A 543 29.02 -1.33 -5.49
N ALA A 544 30.01 -1.36 -4.61
CA ALA A 544 29.90 -0.98 -3.19
C ALA A 544 29.19 0.38 -2.92
N ASN A 545 29.07 1.20 -3.97
CA ASN A 545 28.50 2.53 -3.96
C ASN A 545 27.22 2.68 -4.81
N ALA A 546 26.69 1.61 -5.43
CA ALA A 546 25.42 1.61 -6.15
C ALA A 546 24.32 1.00 -5.28
N SER A 547 23.57 1.89 -4.65
CA SER A 547 22.11 1.88 -4.51
C SER A 547 21.36 0.56 -4.77
N ILE A 548 20.50 0.22 -3.81
CA ILE A 548 19.35 -0.71 -3.85
C ILE A 548 19.62 -2.16 -3.45
N ILE A 549 20.82 -2.67 -3.70
CA ILE A 549 21.07 -4.10 -3.55
C ILE A 549 22.13 -4.31 -2.47
N ALA A 550 21.70 -4.65 -1.25
CA ALA A 550 22.64 -4.93 -0.17
C ALA A 550 23.41 -6.23 -0.50
N PRO A 551 24.74 -6.27 -0.36
CA PRO A 551 25.49 -7.48 -0.66
C PRO A 551 25.26 -8.54 0.43
N SER A 552 25.25 -9.82 0.04
CA SER A 552 24.84 -10.96 0.86
C SER A 552 25.42 -10.97 2.28
N ILE A 553 24.58 -11.27 3.26
CA ILE A 553 24.99 -11.61 4.63
C ILE A 553 25.77 -12.93 4.55
N SER A 554 27.01 -12.97 5.04
CA SER A 554 27.77 -14.23 5.09
C SER A 554 27.07 -15.25 6.00
N GLU A 555 27.31 -16.55 5.77
CA GLU A 555 26.79 -17.72 6.51
C GLU A 555 26.96 -17.65 8.05
N ASN A 556 27.77 -16.71 8.54
CA ASN A 556 28.06 -16.48 9.96
C ASN A 556 27.42 -15.22 10.56
N GLY A 557 26.48 -14.57 9.88
CA GLY A 557 25.72 -13.44 10.44
C GLY A 557 26.52 -12.17 10.72
N VAL A 558 27.75 -12.05 10.19
CA VAL A 558 28.58 -10.85 10.34
C VAL A 558 28.27 -9.88 9.20
N VAL A 559 27.51 -8.84 9.52
CA VAL A 559 27.38 -7.61 8.73
C VAL A 559 28.73 -6.90 8.81
N SER A 560 29.44 -6.72 7.70
CA SER A 560 30.57 -5.77 7.70
C SER A 560 29.97 -4.40 8.04
N SER A 561 30.60 -3.65 8.93
CA SER A 561 30.09 -2.36 9.46
C SER A 561 29.78 -1.30 8.39
N ASN A 562 30.06 -1.60 7.12
CA ASN A 562 29.97 -0.69 5.99
C ASN A 562 28.97 -1.16 4.92
N GLY A 563 28.26 -2.29 5.10
CA GLY A 563 27.32 -2.80 4.09
C GLY A 563 27.98 -3.18 2.76
N VAL A 564 29.29 -3.46 2.78
CA VAL A 564 30.07 -3.88 1.61
C VAL A 564 30.65 -5.24 1.91
N THR A 565 30.29 -6.26 1.12
CA THR A 565 31.12 -7.47 1.09
C THR A 565 32.30 -7.19 0.16
N THR A 566 33.49 -7.62 0.56
CA THR A 566 34.70 -7.60 -0.27
C THR A 566 34.85 -8.90 -1.06
N GLN A 567 33.79 -9.72 -1.16
CA GLN A 567 33.84 -11.05 -1.77
C GLN A 567 33.47 -10.94 -3.26
N PRO A 568 34.32 -11.43 -4.19
CA PRO A 568 34.06 -11.37 -5.64
C PRO A 568 32.79 -12.10 -6.12
N ASN A 569 32.13 -12.86 -5.25
CA ASN A 569 31.00 -13.74 -5.57
C ASN A 569 29.74 -13.51 -4.69
N SER A 570 29.61 -12.37 -4.00
CA SER A 570 28.39 -12.09 -3.23
C SER A 570 27.24 -11.67 -4.14
N THR A 571 26.09 -12.33 -4.04
CA THR A 571 24.86 -11.85 -4.66
C THR A 571 24.16 -10.81 -3.79
N GLY A 572 23.24 -10.09 -4.41
CA GLY A 572 22.46 -9.04 -3.81
C GLY A 572 21.10 -9.48 -3.27
N ILE A 573 20.56 -8.71 -2.34
CA ILE A 573 19.18 -8.87 -1.85
C ILE A 573 18.35 -7.60 -2.06
N SER A 574 17.05 -7.79 -2.27
CA SER A 574 16.08 -6.70 -2.33
C SER A 574 15.99 -5.94 -1.00
N PRO A 575 15.35 -4.77 -1.01
CA PRO A 575 14.77 -4.14 0.16
C PRO A 575 14.24 -5.03 1.28
N GLN A 576 14.60 -4.65 2.50
CA GLN A 576 13.99 -5.10 3.74
C GLN A 576 13.66 -3.88 4.61
N ASP A 577 12.37 -3.53 4.69
CA ASP A 577 11.81 -2.44 5.49
C ASP A 577 10.94 -2.95 6.66
N GLY A 578 11.11 -4.23 7.01
CA GLY A 578 10.35 -4.94 8.04
C GLY A 578 9.24 -5.84 7.48
N TYR A 579 8.91 -5.71 6.19
CA TYR A 579 7.81 -6.46 5.55
C TYR A 579 8.24 -7.39 4.42
N SER A 580 9.50 -7.37 4.00
CA SER A 580 9.99 -8.37 3.04
C SER A 580 10.01 -9.74 3.71
N PHE A 581 9.44 -10.74 3.04
CA PHE A 581 9.43 -12.12 3.54
C PHE A 581 10.70 -12.90 3.18
N ALA A 582 11.69 -12.29 2.50
CA ALA A 582 12.92 -12.97 2.11
C ALA A 582 13.66 -13.53 3.34
N GLY A 583 14.05 -14.82 3.28
CA GLY A 583 14.73 -15.51 4.37
C GLY A 583 13.79 -16.37 5.23
N GLN A 584 13.78 -16.15 6.55
CA GLN A 584 12.97 -16.96 7.48
C GLN A 584 11.48 -16.69 7.26
N GLY A 585 10.71 -17.75 6.96
CA GLY A 585 9.27 -17.66 6.67
C GLY A 585 8.92 -17.47 5.19
N GLU A 586 9.91 -17.32 4.31
CA GLU A 586 9.71 -17.09 2.86
C GLU A 586 8.82 -18.15 2.20
N SER A 587 9.14 -19.43 2.40
CA SER A 587 8.39 -20.54 1.80
C SER A 587 6.95 -20.60 2.29
N THR A 588 6.72 -20.23 3.55
CA THR A 588 5.38 -20.19 4.15
C THR A 588 4.56 -19.07 3.54
N VAL A 589 5.08 -17.84 3.52
CA VAL A 589 4.38 -16.69 2.94
C VAL A 589 4.12 -16.90 1.45
N GLN A 590 5.11 -17.36 0.68
CA GLN A 590 4.92 -17.70 -0.73
C GLN A 590 3.89 -18.82 -0.94
N GLY A 591 3.90 -19.85 -0.09
CA GLY A 591 2.90 -20.91 -0.11
C GLY A 591 1.49 -20.41 0.16
N THR A 592 1.32 -19.53 1.14
CA THR A 592 0.05 -18.89 1.50
C THR A 592 -0.47 -17.99 0.37
N LEU A 593 0.41 -17.20 -0.27
CA LEU A 593 0.05 -16.37 -1.43
C LEU A 593 -0.32 -17.22 -2.66
N SER A 594 0.48 -18.23 -2.97
CA SER A 594 0.24 -19.12 -4.12
C SER A 594 -1.04 -19.94 -3.92
N GLY A 595 -1.29 -20.42 -2.70
CA GLY A 595 -2.54 -21.09 -2.33
C GLY A 595 -3.78 -20.21 -2.52
N ALA A 596 -3.68 -18.92 -2.17
CA ALA A 596 -4.75 -17.95 -2.43
C ALA A 596 -4.90 -17.66 -3.94
N ALA A 597 -3.79 -17.51 -4.67
CA ALA A 597 -3.80 -17.25 -6.12
C ALA A 597 -4.48 -18.38 -6.90
N ASN A 598 -4.26 -19.63 -6.49
CA ASN A 598 -4.90 -20.80 -7.09
C ASN A 598 -6.42 -20.82 -6.96
N GLN A 599 -7.01 -20.07 -6.02
CA GLN A 599 -8.48 -19.95 -5.91
C GLN A 599 -9.09 -19.10 -7.04
N PHE A 600 -8.28 -18.36 -7.80
CA PHE A 600 -8.72 -17.51 -8.91
C PHE A 600 -8.39 -18.08 -10.29
N VAL A 601 -7.65 -19.18 -10.36
CA VAL A 601 -7.40 -19.89 -11.61
C VAL A 601 -8.69 -20.64 -11.98
N PRO A 602 -9.28 -20.44 -13.17
CA PRO A 602 -10.43 -21.22 -13.60
C PRO A 602 -10.09 -22.72 -13.59
N ASP A 603 -11.00 -23.57 -13.10
CA ASP A 603 -10.87 -25.02 -13.26
C ASP A 603 -10.68 -25.34 -14.76
N SER A 604 -9.48 -25.81 -15.11
CA SER A 604 -9.06 -26.10 -16.49
C SER A 604 -9.79 -27.28 -17.11
#